data_AF-A0A950Y9J3-F1
#
_entry.id   AF-A0A950Y9J3-F1
#
_cell.length_a   1.000
_cell.length_b   1.000
_cell.length_c   1.000
_cell.angle_alpha   90.00
_cell.angle_beta   90.00
_cell.angle_gamma   90.00
#
_symmetry.space_group_name_H-M   'P 1'
#
loop_
_entity.id
_entity.type
_entity.pdbx_description
1 polymer ?
#
loop_
_entity_poly.entity_id
_entity_poly.type
_entity_poly.pdbx_seq_one_letter_code
_entity_poly.pdbx_strand_id
1 'polypeptide(L)' 'MPADSPLWTHPKVYVSPHNAAISDHDAISIFIARQIERLEAGGKLEHVVSREKGY' A
#
# COMPACT_ATOMS: atom_id res chain seq x y z
N MET A 1 -17.00 1.80 3.97
CA MET A 1 -18.22 1.97 3.14
C MET A 1 -19.37 2.39 4.05
N PRO A 2 -20.26 3.32 3.66
CA PRO A 2 -21.47 3.66 4.44
C PRO A 2 -22.34 2.42 4.70
N ALA A 3 -23.02 2.39 5.85
CA ALA A 3 -23.81 1.23 6.28
C ALA A 3 -25.06 1.02 5.41
N ASP A 4 -25.60 2.09 4.83
CA ASP A 4 -26.78 2.12 3.96
C ASP A 4 -26.45 1.92 2.47
N SER A 5 -25.21 1.58 2.14
CA SER A 5 -24.84 1.31 0.76
C SER A 5 -25.57 0.07 0.20
N PRO A 6 -26.22 0.17 -0.98
CA PRO A 6 -26.89 -0.98 -1.60
C PRO A 6 -25.91 -2.09 -2.01
N LEU A 7 -24.61 -1.80 -2.06
CA LEU A 7 -23.57 -2.79 -2.36
C LEU A 7 -23.46 -3.88 -1.29
N TRP A 8 -23.92 -3.63 -0.06
CA TRP A 8 -23.93 -4.65 1.00
C TRP A 8 -24.87 -5.82 0.69
N THR A 9 -26.00 -5.57 0.04
CA THR A 9 -27.06 -6.58 -0.20
C THR A 9 -27.16 -7.03 -1.66
N HIS A 10 -26.33 -6.48 -2.55
CA HIS A 10 -26.44 -6.77 -3.97
C HIS A 10 -25.98 -8.21 -4.29
N PRO A 11 -26.79 -9.06 -4.95
CA PRO A 11 -26.56 -10.51 -5.03
C PRO A 11 -25.37 -10.93 -5.91
N LYS A 12 -24.78 -10.00 -6.66
CA LYS A 12 -23.62 -10.22 -7.54
C LYS A 12 -22.37 -9.45 -7.11
N VAL A 13 -22.36 -8.90 -5.89
CA VAL A 13 -21.25 -8.09 -5.37
C VAL A 13 -20.69 -8.74 -4.13
N TYR A 14 -19.37 -8.83 -4.06
CA TYR A 14 -18.64 -9.21 -2.86
C TYR A 14 -17.84 -8.01 -2.37
N VAL A 15 -17.97 -7.68 -1.08
CA VAL A 15 -17.29 -6.55 -0.46
C VAL A 15 -16.32 -7.07 0.59
N SER A 16 -15.06 -6.67 0.47
CA SER A 16 -14.05 -6.88 1.51
C SER A 16 -13.70 -5.52 2.15
N PRO A 17 -13.41 -5.46 3.47
CA PRO A 17 -13.16 -4.21 4.17
C PRO A 17 -11.74 -3.69 3.91
N HIS A 18 -11.38 -3.49 2.64
CA HIS A 18 -10.06 -3.00 2.22
C HIS A 18 -8.89 -3.83 2.77
N ASN A 19 -9.04 -5.15 2.77
CA ASN A 19 -8.06 -6.09 3.31
C ASN A 19 -7.51 -7.07 2.24
N ALA A 20 -7.56 -6.69 0.97
CA ALA A 20 -7.08 -7.53 -0.13
C ALA A 20 -5.56 -7.79 -0.05
N ALA A 21 -4.79 -6.79 0.42
CA ALA A 21 -3.35 -6.86 0.60
C ALA A 21 -2.95 -5.99 1.79
N ILE A 22 -3.07 -6.55 3.00
CA ILE A 22 -2.59 -5.86 4.20
C ILE A 22 -1.07 -5.81 4.15
N SER A 23 -0.54 -4.63 4.40
CA SER A 23 0.88 -4.37 4.59
C SER A 23 1.46 -5.20 5.74
N ASP A 24 2.40 -6.09 5.43
CA ASP A 24 3.14 -6.86 6.43
C ASP A 24 4.17 -5.95 7.12
N HIS A 25 4.10 -5.87 8.45
CA HIS A 25 4.93 -4.95 9.23
C HIS A 25 6.42 -5.30 9.20
N ASP A 26 6.76 -6.60 9.21
CA ASP A 26 8.14 -7.04 9.20
C ASP A 26 8.77 -6.79 7.83
N ALA A 27 8.05 -7.16 6.76
CA ALA A 27 8.48 -6.93 5.39
C ALA A 27 8.72 -5.44 5.10
N ILE A 28 7.80 -4.57 5.54
CA ILE A 28 7.93 -3.12 5.34
C ILE A 28 9.09 -2.54 6.15
N SER A 29 9.26 -2.96 7.40
CA SER A 29 10.37 -2.49 8.24
C SER A 29 11.72 -2.86 7.63
N ILE A 30 11.85 -4.09 7.16
CA ILE A 30 13.05 -4.57 6.44
C ILE A 30 13.28 -3.77 5.15
N PHE A 31 12.22 -3.50 4.39
CA PHE A 31 12.32 -2.71 3.17
C PHE A 31 12.81 -1.28 3.46
N ILE A 32 12.23 -0.60 4.46
CA ILE A 32 12.62 0.77 4.84
C ILE A 32 14.09 0.81 5.30
N ALA A 33 14.50 -0.11 6.17
CA ALA A 33 15.89 -0.17 6.66
C ALA A 33 16.88 -0.29 5.49
N ARG A 34 16.61 -1.17 4.52
CA ARG A 34 17.44 -1.33 3.33
C ARG A 34 17.50 -0.06 2.47
N GLN A 35 16.39 0.65 2.32
CA GLN A 35 16.38 1.92 1.56
C GLN A 35 17.22 3.00 2.23
N ILE A 36 17.20 3.07 3.57
CA ILE A 36 18.04 3.99 4.36
C ILE A 36 19.52 3.66 4.16
N GLU A 37 19.93 2.40 4.38
CA GLU A 37 21.31 1.95 4.22
C GLU A 37 21.85 2.27 2.81
N ARG A 38 21.03 2.03 1.78
CA ARG A 38 21.39 2.37 0.39
C ARG A 38 21.60 3.85 0.18
N LEU A 39 20.71 4.69 0.71
CA LEU A 39 20.81 6.14 0.56
C LEU A 39 22.04 6.68 1.29
N GLU A 40 22.30 6.21 2.51
CA GLU A 40 23.46 6.61 3.32
C GLU A 40 24.79 6.18 2.67
N ALA A 41 24.80 5.06 1.95
CA ALA A 41 25.93 4.62 1.14
C ALA A 41 26.11 5.41 -0.17
N GLY A 42 25.33 6.47 -0.41
CA GLY A 42 25.36 7.29 -1.63
C GLY A 42 24.62 6.66 -2.83
N GLY A 43 23.89 5.57 -2.61
CA GLY A 43 23.02 4.95 -3.59
C GLY A 43 21.72 5.72 -3.81
N LYS A 44 20.88 5.19 -4.70
CA LYS A 44 19.54 5.74 -4.98
C LYS A 44 18.47 4.91 -4.31
N LEU A 45 17.44 5.61 -3.83
CA LEU A 45 16.18 5.01 -3.40
C LEU A 45 15.51 4.30 -4.59
N GLU A 46 14.86 3.19 -4.28
CA GLU A 46 14.03 2.43 -5.19
C GLU A 46 12.56 2.81 -5.01
N HIS A 47 11.76 2.64 -6.06
CA HIS A 47 10.31 2.88 -6.04
C HIS A 47 9.90 4.30 -5.61
N VAL A 48 10.73 5.31 -5.95
CA VAL A 48 10.43 6.71 -5.67
C VAL A 48 9.20 7.14 -6.48
N VAL A 49 8.16 7.59 -5.78
CA VAL A 49 6.91 8.11 -6.34
C VAL A 49 7.19 9.33 -7.23
N SER A 50 6.56 9.38 -8.40
CA SER A 50 6.58 10.56 -9.24
C SER A 50 5.46 11.51 -8.81
N ARG A 51 5.83 12.64 -8.21
CA ARG A 51 4.85 13.64 -7.72
C ARG A 51 4.06 14.31 -8.84
N GLU A 52 4.65 14.44 -10.03
CA GLU A 52 3.99 14.97 -11.22
C GLU A 52 2.93 13.99 -11.75
N LYS A 53 3.26 12.70 -11.79
CA LYS A 53 2.33 11.66 -12.25
C LYS A 53 1.28 11.28 -11.20
N GLY A 54 1.56 11.50 -9.92
CA GLY A 54 0.68 11.18 -8.81
C GLY A 54 0.74 9.73 -8.32
N TYR A 55 1.73 8.94 -8.78
CA TYR A 55 1.99 7.56 -8.38
C TYR A 55 3.47 7.17 -8.56
#